data_AF-A0A953TBH4-F1
#
_entry.id   AF-A0A953TBH4-F1
#
_cell.length_a   1.000
_cell.length_b   1.000
_cell.length_c   1.000
_cell.angle_alpha   90.00
_cell.angle_beta   90.00
_cell.angle_gamma   90.00
#
_symmetry.space_group_name_H-M   'P 1'
#
loop_
_entity.id
_entity.type
_entity.pdbx_description
1 polymer ?
#
loop_
_entity_poly.entity_id
_entity_poly.type
_entity_poly.pdbx_seq_one_letter_code
_entity_poly.pdbx_strand_id
1 'polypeptide(L)'
;DAARVVDHAPACCLLVRKEVFARIGLMDSRYFVYLDDTDFCYRAKRAGLRLFYLPSARLLHKASSLTGGPESDFSVRYRTRNQIYFMLKHLGLWRGLYYLPAFQIFLVLKLIFREIDLSGFFLREKAFAEGLRVWRHSVAQ
;
A
#
# COMPACT_ATOMS: atom_id res chain seq x y z
N ASP A 1 -7.78 -5.31 27.89
CA ASP A 1 -8.57 -6.17 26.96
C ASP A 1 -9.66 -5.47 26.17
N ALA A 2 -9.94 -4.18 26.36
CA ALA A 2 -10.96 -3.49 25.56
C ALA A 2 -10.53 -3.27 24.10
N ALA A 3 -11.52 -3.31 23.18
CA ALA A 3 -11.33 -2.96 21.79
C ALA A 3 -10.91 -1.49 21.64
N ARG A 4 -10.05 -1.19 20.66
CA ARG A 4 -9.51 0.15 20.43
C ARG A 4 -9.70 0.58 18.99
N VAL A 5 -10.00 1.85 18.77
CA VAL A 5 -10.07 2.41 17.42
C VAL A 5 -8.65 2.49 16.85
N VAL A 6 -8.50 2.06 15.60
CA VAL A 6 -7.24 2.12 14.85
C VAL A 6 -7.49 2.68 13.46
N ASP A 7 -6.43 3.15 12.82
CA ASP A 7 -6.51 3.72 11.46
C ASP A 7 -6.29 2.67 10.36
N HIS A 8 -5.67 1.55 10.71
CA HIS A 8 -5.29 0.50 9.79
C HIS A 8 -5.27 -0.85 10.52
N ALA A 9 -5.66 -1.91 9.82
CA ALA A 9 -5.52 -3.29 10.26
C ALA A 9 -5.08 -4.16 9.06
N PRO A 10 -4.01 -4.97 9.20
CA PRO A 10 -3.63 -5.90 8.15
C PRO A 10 -4.75 -6.89 7.84
N ALA A 11 -4.95 -7.21 6.56
CA ALA A 11 -6.03 -8.11 6.14
C ALA A 11 -5.80 -9.60 6.51
N CYS A 12 -4.68 -9.96 7.15
CA CYS A 12 -4.39 -11.32 7.57
C CYS A 12 -5.43 -11.89 8.56
N CYS A 13 -6.15 -11.01 9.27
CA CYS A 13 -7.32 -11.36 10.06
C CYS A 13 -8.21 -10.14 10.24
N LEU A 14 -9.20 -10.02 9.35
CA LEU A 14 -10.15 -8.92 9.36
C LEU A 14 -11.57 -9.47 9.26
N LEU A 15 -12.43 -9.09 10.20
CA LEU A 15 -13.86 -9.35 10.13
C LEU A 15 -14.58 -8.10 9.64
N VAL A 16 -15.29 -8.22 8.52
CA VAL A 16 -15.94 -7.10 7.84
C VAL A 16 -17.43 -7.42 7.67
N ARG A 17 -18.30 -6.48 8.05
CA ARG A 17 -19.73 -6.59 7.80
C ARG A 17 -20.01 -6.51 6.30
N LYS A 18 -20.95 -7.32 5.79
CA LYS A 18 -21.27 -7.38 4.36
C LYS A 18 -21.61 -6.00 3.78
N GLU A 19 -22.31 -5.18 4.55
CA GLU A 19 -22.75 -3.83 4.15
C GLU A 19 -21.59 -2.88 3.89
N VAL A 20 -20.41 -3.13 4.47
CA VAL A 20 -19.20 -2.34 4.19
C VAL A 20 -18.82 -2.48 2.72
N PHE A 21 -18.84 -3.70 2.17
CA PHE A 21 -18.52 -3.91 0.75
C PHE A 21 -19.51 -3.23 -0.19
N ALA A 22 -20.79 -3.19 0.18
CA ALA A 22 -21.79 -2.42 -0.57
C ALA A 22 -21.51 -0.91 -0.53
N ARG A 23 -20.96 -0.40 0.59
CA ARG A 23 -20.70 1.03 0.79
C ARG A 23 -19.41 1.53 0.15
N ILE A 24 -18.32 0.75 0.22
CA ILE A 24 -17.00 1.20 -0.24
C ILE A 24 -16.43 0.39 -1.40
N GLY A 25 -17.08 -0.71 -1.79
CA GLY A 25 -16.59 -1.66 -2.79
C GLY A 25 -15.63 -2.70 -2.21
N LEU A 26 -15.21 -3.65 -3.05
CA LEU A 26 -14.23 -4.69 -2.68
C LEU A 26 -12.81 -4.13 -2.51
N MET A 27 -11.88 -4.99 -2.11
CA MET A 27 -10.46 -4.71 -2.19
C MET A 27 -10.05 -4.54 -3.66
N ASP A 28 -9.11 -3.64 -3.91
CA ASP A 28 -8.72 -3.27 -5.26
C ASP A 28 -7.69 -4.28 -5.80
N SER A 29 -8.14 -5.14 -6.71
CA SER A 29 -7.33 -6.24 -7.26
C SER A 29 -6.10 -5.78 -8.03
N ARG A 30 -6.04 -4.51 -8.45
CA ARG A 30 -4.88 -3.95 -9.16
C ARG A 30 -3.63 -3.95 -8.29
N TYR A 31 -3.77 -3.89 -6.96
CA TYR A 31 -2.65 -3.99 -6.02
C TYR A 31 -1.98 -5.37 -6.04
N PHE A 32 -2.74 -6.44 -6.30
CA PHE A 32 -2.34 -7.85 -6.13
C PHE A 32 -1.91 -8.22 -4.70
N VAL A 33 -0.92 -7.54 -4.12
CA VAL A 33 -0.40 -7.69 -2.76
C VAL A 33 0.28 -6.41 -2.31
N TYR A 34 0.24 -6.12 -1.00
CA TYR A 34 0.76 -4.92 -0.36
C TYR A 34 -0.04 -3.66 -0.69
N LEU A 35 -0.44 -2.92 0.34
CA LEU A 35 -1.29 -1.72 0.29
C LEU A 35 -2.74 -1.96 -0.19
N ASP A 36 -3.11 -3.19 -0.55
CA ASP A 36 -4.49 -3.57 -0.84
C ASP A 36 -5.40 -3.44 0.40
N ASP A 37 -4.90 -3.89 1.55
CA ASP A 37 -5.52 -3.74 2.86
C ASP A 37 -5.50 -2.27 3.33
N THR A 38 -4.40 -1.57 3.09
CA THR A 38 -4.24 -0.15 3.41
C THR A 38 -5.23 0.70 2.62
N ASP A 39 -5.38 0.45 1.33
CA ASP A 39 -6.38 1.09 0.46
C ASP A 39 -7.81 0.85 0.94
N PHE A 40 -8.13 -0.40 1.32
CA PHE A 40 -9.44 -0.75 1.84
C PHE A 40 -9.74 -0.04 3.16
N CYS A 41 -8.81 -0.07 4.12
CA CYS A 41 -8.93 0.62 5.41
C CYS A 41 -9.06 2.14 5.22
N TYR A 42 -8.27 2.72 4.32
CA TYR A 42 -8.31 4.14 3.99
C TYR A 42 -9.66 4.55 3.41
N ARG A 43 -10.21 3.78 2.45
CA ARG A 43 -11.55 4.01 1.91
C ARG A 43 -12.64 3.86 2.98
N ALA A 44 -12.53 2.86 3.86
CA ALA A 44 -13.46 2.68 4.97
C ALA A 44 -13.47 3.90 5.90
N LYS A 45 -12.29 4.38 6.31
CA LYS A 45 -12.13 5.58 7.14
C LYS A 45 -12.70 6.82 6.45
N ARG A 46 -12.45 7.01 5.15
CA ARG A 46 -13.02 8.12 4.36
C ARG A 46 -14.55 8.06 4.26
N ALA A 47 -15.13 6.87 4.33
CA ALA A 47 -16.58 6.67 4.41
C ALA A 47 -17.14 6.83 5.83
N GLY A 48 -16.34 7.27 6.81
CA GLY A 48 -16.77 7.43 8.20
C GLY A 48 -16.96 6.11 8.96
N LEU A 49 -16.42 5.00 8.45
CA LEU A 49 -16.43 3.72 9.15
C LEU A 49 -15.26 3.66 10.14
N ARG A 50 -15.50 3.05 11.30
CA ARG A 50 -14.49 2.85 12.34
C ARG A 50 -13.90 1.44 12.24
N LEU A 51 -12.58 1.35 12.37
CA LEU A 51 -11.85 0.09 12.49
C LEU A 51 -11.55 -0.15 13.97
N PHE A 52 -11.72 -1.39 14.41
CA PHE A 52 -11.48 -1.78 15.80
C PHE A 52 -10.45 -2.90 15.85
N TYR A 53 -9.40 -2.69 16.64
CA TYR A 53 -8.46 -3.73 17.05
C TYR A 53 -8.98 -4.40 18.33
N LEU A 54 -9.04 -5.73 18.33
CA LEU A 54 -9.50 -6.55 19.45
C LEU A 54 -8.31 -7.33 20.05
N PRO A 55 -7.72 -6.90 21.19
CA PRO A 55 -6.52 -7.52 21.75
C PRO A 55 -6.69 -8.98 22.19
N SER A 56 -7.93 -9.41 22.45
CA SER A 56 -8.27 -10.78 22.84
C SER A 56 -8.27 -11.76 21.66
N ALA A 57 -8.45 -11.28 20.42
CA ALA A 57 -8.36 -12.11 19.23
C ALA A 57 -6.89 -12.23 18.81
N ARG A 58 -6.29 -13.40 19.04
CA ARG A 58 -4.89 -13.69 18.74
C ARG A 58 -4.78 -14.83 17.74
N LEU A 59 -3.89 -14.68 16.77
CA LEU A 59 -3.51 -15.72 15.82
C LEU A 59 -2.02 -15.57 15.47
N LEU A 60 -1.43 -16.67 15.00
CA LEU A 60 -0.06 -16.68 14.52
C LEU A 60 -0.08 -16.52 13.00
N HIS A 61 0.60 -15.49 12.50
CA HIS A 61 0.73 -15.23 11.07
C HIS A 61 2.20 -15.36 10.66
N LYS A 62 2.48 -16.21 9.66
CA LYS A 62 3.83 -16.39 9.12
C LYS A 62 4.15 -15.32 8.07
N ALA A 63 4.49 -14.13 8.55
CA ALA A 63 4.73 -12.95 7.71
C ALA A 63 5.82 -13.19 6.65
N SER A 64 5.58 -12.68 5.44
CA SER A 64 6.52 -12.68 4.31
C SER A 64 7.06 -14.03 3.85
N SER A 65 6.44 -15.14 4.28
CA SER A 65 6.92 -16.50 3.99
C SER A 65 6.87 -16.88 2.50
N LEU A 66 5.92 -16.34 1.75
CA LEU A 66 5.78 -16.56 0.31
C LEU A 66 6.48 -15.50 -0.54
N THR A 67 6.87 -14.38 0.08
CA THR A 67 7.39 -13.22 -0.66
C THR A 67 8.89 -13.07 -0.54
N GLY A 68 9.58 -13.94 0.20
CA GLY A 68 11.04 -13.92 0.35
C GLY A 68 11.56 -12.87 1.34
N GLY A 69 10.68 -12.35 2.20
CA GLY A 69 11.04 -11.32 3.18
C GLY A 69 10.84 -9.88 2.67
N PRO A 70 10.95 -8.88 3.57
CA PRO A 70 10.63 -7.48 3.29
C PRO A 70 11.54 -6.84 2.23
N GLU A 71 12.80 -7.28 2.14
CA GLU A 71 13.82 -6.74 1.23
C GLU A 71 14.00 -7.58 -0.05
N SER A 72 13.18 -8.60 -0.26
CA SER A 72 13.16 -9.33 -1.54
C SER A 72 12.78 -8.42 -2.70
N ASP A 73 13.32 -8.72 -3.88
CA ASP A 73 12.98 -8.00 -5.11
C ASP A 73 11.47 -7.95 -5.36
N PHE A 74 10.77 -9.05 -5.08
CA PHE A 74 9.31 -9.12 -5.17
C PHE A 74 8.64 -8.10 -4.24
N SER A 75 9.03 -8.07 -2.96
CA SER A 75 8.41 -7.18 -1.98
C SER A 75 8.75 -5.73 -2.24
N VAL A 76 9.99 -5.42 -2.61
CA VAL A 76 10.42 -4.08 -2.99
C VAL A 76 9.64 -3.60 -4.21
N ARG A 77 9.56 -4.42 -5.27
CA ARG A 77 8.81 -4.11 -6.49
C ARG A 77 7.35 -3.78 -6.18
N TYR A 78 6.61 -4.68 -5.54
CA TYR A 78 5.18 -4.47 -5.32
C TYR A 78 4.90 -3.35 -4.30
N ARG A 79 5.71 -3.20 -3.24
CA ARG A 79 5.56 -2.07 -2.31
C ARG A 79 5.79 -0.74 -3.01
N THR A 80 6.86 -0.58 -3.77
CA THR A 80 7.14 0.66 -4.50
C THR A 80 6.07 0.95 -5.56
N ARG A 81 5.74 -0.04 -6.40
CA ARG A 81 4.69 0.08 -7.42
C ARG A 81 3.36 0.54 -6.81
N ASN A 82 2.98 -0.08 -5.69
CA ASN A 82 1.70 0.15 -5.06
C ASN A 82 1.68 1.44 -4.24
N GLN A 83 2.80 1.88 -3.68
CA GLN A 83 2.91 3.20 -3.08
C GLN A 83 2.62 4.31 -4.10
N ILE A 84 3.22 4.23 -5.29
CA ILE A 84 2.94 5.21 -6.36
C ILE A 84 1.48 5.17 -6.77
N TYR A 85 0.92 3.96 -6.98
CA TYR A 85 -0.48 3.81 -7.33
C TYR A 85 -1.44 4.38 -6.26
N PHE A 86 -1.23 4.02 -4.99
CA PHE A 86 -2.04 4.49 -3.86
C PHE A 86 -2.03 6.02 -3.75
N MET A 87 -0.84 6.62 -3.85
CA MET A 87 -0.69 8.06 -3.70
C MET A 87 -1.43 8.80 -4.81
N LEU A 88 -1.28 8.37 -6.06
CA LEU A 88 -1.98 8.98 -7.20
C LEU A 88 -3.49 8.74 -7.17
N LYS A 89 -3.93 7.58 -6.67
CA LYS A 89 -5.34 7.24 -6.49
C LYS A 89 -6.04 8.15 -5.48
N HIS A 90 -5.33 8.58 -4.43
CA HIS A 90 -5.98 9.25 -3.27
C HIS A 90 -5.59 10.71 -3.04
N LEU A 91 -4.44 11.18 -3.52
CA LEU A 91 -3.92 12.49 -3.11
C LEU A 91 -4.30 13.66 -4.01
N GLY A 92 -4.97 13.42 -5.14
CA GLY A 92 -5.29 14.49 -6.09
C GLY A 92 -4.06 15.09 -6.76
N LEU A 93 -4.27 15.87 -7.81
CA LEU A 93 -3.21 16.31 -8.73
C LEU A 93 -2.08 17.06 -8.01
N TRP A 94 -2.42 18.06 -7.19
CA TRP A 94 -1.44 18.96 -6.55
C TRP A 94 -0.50 18.25 -5.57
N ARG A 95 -1.01 17.31 -4.78
CA ARG A 95 -0.16 16.53 -3.86
C ARG A 95 0.64 15.48 -4.62
N GLY A 96 0.12 14.95 -5.74
CA GLY A 96 0.88 14.10 -6.66
C GLY A 96 2.09 14.84 -7.26
N LEU A 97 1.90 16.09 -7.70
CA LEU A 97 2.95 16.97 -8.22
C LEU A 97 4.11 17.16 -7.23
N TYR A 98 3.83 17.20 -5.92
CA TYR A 98 4.86 17.27 -4.88
C TYR A 98 5.47 15.89 -4.55
N TYR A 99 4.64 14.85 -4.44
CA TYR A 99 5.08 13.54 -3.97
C TYR A 99 6.02 12.82 -4.94
N LEU A 100 5.74 12.88 -6.25
CA LEU A 100 6.57 12.22 -7.27
C LEU A 100 8.03 12.70 -7.25
N PRO A 101 8.34 14.01 -7.31
CA PRO A 101 9.72 14.47 -7.21
C PRO A 101 10.32 14.21 -5.81
N ALA A 102 9.53 14.32 -4.73
CA ALA A 102 10.02 14.00 -3.39
C ALA A 102 10.45 12.53 -3.25
N PHE A 103 9.68 11.60 -3.84
CA PHE A 103 10.05 10.18 -3.90
C PHE A 103 11.35 9.97 -4.67
N GLN A 104 11.53 10.65 -5.81
CA GLN A 104 12.73 10.55 -6.64
C GLN A 104 13.96 11.11 -5.93
N ILE A 105 13.84 12.26 -5.27
CA ILE A 105 14.89 12.83 -4.43
C ILE A 105 15.27 11.85 -3.32
N PHE A 106 14.27 11.30 -2.62
CA PHE A 106 14.50 10.31 -1.57
C PHE A 106 15.26 9.09 -2.09
N LEU A 107 14.89 8.54 -3.25
CA LEU A 107 15.56 7.39 -3.85
C LEU A 107 17.02 7.69 -4.21
N VAL A 108 17.30 8.86 -4.80
CA VAL A 108 18.66 9.32 -5.10
C VAL A 108 19.48 9.49 -3.82
N LEU A 109 18.89 10.05 -2.76
CA LEU A 109 19.57 10.17 -1.46
C LEU A 109 19.92 8.79 -0.90
N LYS A 110 19.02 7.80 -0.95
CA LYS A 110 19.33 6.42 -0.52
C LYS A 110 20.51 5.83 -1.30
N LEU A 111 20.63 6.15 -2.59
CA LEU A 111 21.76 5.71 -3.42
C LEU A 111 23.06 6.43 -3.03
N ILE A 112 23.03 7.74 -2.82
CA ILE A 112 24.19 8.55 -2.38
C ILE A 112 24.71 8.08 -1.02
N PHE A 113 23.81 7.84 -0.07
CA PHE A 113 24.14 7.34 1.27
C PHE A 113 24.40 5.82 1.31
N ARG A 114 24.40 5.14 0.16
CA ARG A 114 24.67 3.70 0.03
C ARG A 114 23.74 2.79 0.85
N GLU A 115 22.52 3.26 1.11
CA GLU A 115 21.45 2.43 1.69
C GLU A 115 20.84 1.48 0.66
N ILE A 116 21.02 1.77 -0.62
CA ILE A 116 20.68 0.90 -1.75
C ILE A 116 21.82 0.89 -2.76
N ASP A 117 21.95 -0.21 -3.48
CA ASP A 117 22.86 -0.35 -4.61
C ASP A 117 22.18 0.08 -5.93
N LEU A 118 22.93 0.05 -7.04
CA LEU A 118 22.40 0.39 -8.36
C LEU A 118 21.27 -0.55 -8.80
N SER A 119 21.37 -1.85 -8.49
CA SER A 119 20.31 -2.84 -8.74
C SER A 119 19.01 -2.45 -8.05
N GLY A 120 19.09 -2.16 -6.75
CA GLY A 120 17.96 -1.75 -5.92
C GLY A 120 17.37 -0.39 -6.32
N PHE A 121 18.19 0.51 -6.85
CA PHE A 121 17.72 1.76 -7.47
C PHE A 121 16.91 1.47 -8.74
N PHE A 122 17.47 0.74 -9.71
CA PHE A 122 16.77 0.44 -10.97
C PHE A 122 15.53 -0.43 -10.78
N LEU A 123 15.52 -1.31 -9.77
CA LEU A 123 14.33 -2.07 -9.40
C LEU A 123 13.18 -1.15 -8.98
N ARG A 124 13.46 -0.14 -8.15
CA ARG A 124 12.48 0.84 -7.68
C ARG A 124 12.03 1.77 -8.80
N GLU A 125 12.92 2.15 -9.72
CA GLU A 125 12.56 2.93 -10.91
C GLU A 125 11.61 2.18 -11.85
N LYS A 126 11.90 0.89 -12.11
CA LYS A 126 10.97 0.03 -12.89
C LYS A 126 9.62 -0.08 -12.18
N ALA A 127 9.62 -0.33 -10.87
CA ALA A 127 8.40 -0.41 -10.08
C ALA A 127 7.61 0.92 -10.05
N PHE A 128 8.30 2.06 -10.00
CA PHE A 128 7.69 3.39 -10.08
C PHE A 128 6.94 3.58 -11.41
N ALA A 129 7.59 3.27 -12.53
CA ALA A 129 6.98 3.34 -13.86
C ALA A 129 5.77 2.41 -14.00
N GLU A 130 5.84 1.21 -13.40
CA GLU A 130 4.69 0.30 -13.32
C GLU A 130 3.54 0.88 -12.50
N GLY A 131 3.82 1.51 -11.36
CA GLY A 131 2.81 2.16 -10.52
C GLY A 131 2.07 3.28 -11.26
N LEU A 132 2.81 4.09 -12.02
CA LEU A 132 2.23 5.09 -12.93
C LEU A 132 1.34 4.46 -13.99
N ARG A 133 1.77 3.34 -14.59
CA ARG A 133 1.00 2.63 -15.61
C ARG A 133 -0.32 2.09 -15.03
N VAL A 134 -0.28 1.46 -13.85
CA VAL A 134 -1.47 0.97 -13.15
C VAL A 134 -2.44 2.13 -12.87
N TRP A 135 -1.93 3.26 -12.39
CA TRP A 135 -2.76 4.45 -12.17
C TRP A 135 -3.41 4.94 -13.47
N ARG A 136 -2.64 5.09 -14.56
CA ARG A 136 -3.20 5.54 -15.85
C ARG A 136 -4.32 4.64 -16.36
N HIS A 137 -4.14 3.32 -16.29
CA HIS A 137 -5.20 2.37 -16.65
C HIS A 137 -6.42 2.47 -15.72
N SER A 138 -6.22 2.80 -14.44
CA SER A 138 -7.32 2.93 -13.47
C SER A 138 -8.24 4.13 -13.71
N VAL A 139 -7.75 5.17 -14.38
CA VAL A 139 -8.50 6.41 -14.67
C VAL A 139 -9.12 6.38 -16.08
N ALA A 140 -8.60 5.51 -16.96
CA ALA A 140 -9.12 5.33 -18.33
C ALA A 140 -10.36 4.41 -18.41
N GLN A 141 -10.77 3.81 -17.29
CA GLN A 141 -11.95 2.96 -17.13
C GLN A 141 -13.01 3.70 -16.32
#